data_AF-A0A946BVW2-F1
#
_entry.id   AF-A0A946BVW2-F1
#
_cell.length_a   1.000
_cell.length_b   1.000
_cell.length_c   1.000
_cell.angle_alpha   90.00
_cell.angle_beta   90.00
_cell.angle_gamma   90.00
#
_symmetry.space_group_name_H-M   'P 1'
#
loop_
_entity.id
_entity.type
_entity.pdbx_description
1 polymer ?
#
loop_
_entity_poly.entity_id
_entity_poly.type
_entity_poly.pdbx_seq_one_letter_code
_entity_poly.pdbx_strand_id
1 'polypeptide(L)' 'MSNLDEFEIQLIDGFEDCLLGCIYQEDGIPVPCYSSALVISKLKARGMSEDEAVSELNALTAGVTMLWVHPLEMA' A
#
# COMPACT_ATOMS: atom_id res chain seq x y z
N MET A 1 9.14 25.25 -16.02
CA MET A 1 9.20 24.49 -14.77
C MET A 1 7.77 24.11 -14.46
N SER A 2 7.37 22.88 -14.74
CA SER A 2 6.00 22.41 -14.51
C SER A 2 5.72 22.46 -13.01
N ASN A 3 4.53 22.98 -12.65
CA ASN A 3 4.02 22.95 -11.28
C ASN A 3 4.15 21.54 -10.73
N LEU A 4 5.11 21.33 -9.83
CA LEU A 4 5.15 20.20 -8.91
C LEU A 4 4.16 20.42 -7.74
N ASP A 5 3.36 21.49 -7.82
CA ASP A 5 2.39 21.87 -6.82
C ASP A 5 1.24 20.86 -6.79
N GLU A 6 1.28 20.07 -5.71
CA GLU A 6 0.17 19.37 -5.05
C GLU A 6 -0.42 18.15 -5.78
N PHE A 7 0.37 17.08 -5.88
CA PHE A 7 -0.22 15.75 -5.91
C PHE A 7 -0.62 15.33 -4.49
N GLU A 8 -1.90 15.14 -4.24
CA GLU A 8 -2.40 14.56 -2.98
C GLU A 8 -2.25 13.04 -3.05
N ILE A 9 -1.23 12.50 -2.38
CA ILE A 9 -1.02 11.06 -2.27
C ILE A 9 -1.96 10.51 -1.20
N GLN A 10 -2.89 9.66 -1.60
CA GLN A 10 -3.72 8.92 -0.66
C GLN A 10 -2.92 7.77 -0.05
N LEU A 11 -2.70 7.84 1.27
CA LEU A 11 -2.09 6.78 2.07
C LEU A 11 -3.18 5.98 2.79
N ILE A 12 -2.85 4.74 3.16
CA ILE A 12 -3.75 3.92 3.99
C ILE A 12 -3.50 4.29 5.45
N ASP A 13 -4.51 4.86 6.11
CA ASP A 13 -4.44 5.27 7.51
C ASP A 13 -4.11 4.09 8.43
N GLY A 14 -3.11 4.27 9.30
CA GLY A 14 -2.66 3.28 10.25
C GLY A 14 -1.78 2.16 9.67
N PHE A 15 -1.28 2.32 8.44
CA PHE A 15 -0.32 1.42 7.78
C PHE A 15 0.95 2.15 7.31
N GLU A 16 1.29 3.28 7.92
CA GLU A 16 2.46 4.09 7.58
C GLU A 16 3.77 3.30 7.75
N ASP A 17 3.81 2.38 8.70
CA ASP A 17 4.91 1.44 8.95
C ASP A 17 5.05 0.35 7.88
N CYS A 18 4.05 0.19 7.02
CA CYS A 18 4.04 -0.77 5.92
C CYS A 18 4.44 -0.11 4.58
N LEU A 19 4.61 1.22 4.55
CA LEU A 19 5.02 1.98 3.38
C LEU A 19 6.53 1.79 3.13
N LEU A 20 6.89 1.32 1.94
CA LEU A 20 8.28 1.10 1.52
C LEU A 20 8.86 2.29 0.75
N GLY A 21 8.02 3.19 0.27
CA GLY A 21 8.39 4.34 -0.54
C GLY A 21 7.34 4.60 -1.63
N CYS A 22 7.78 5.16 -2.75
CA CYS A 22 6.95 5.31 -3.94
C CYS A 22 7.77 5.05 -5.20
N ILE A 23 7.08 4.75 -6.30
CA ILE A 23 7.63 4.90 -7.64
C ILE A 23 7.02 6.13 -8.30
N TYR A 24 7.71 6.69 -9.29
CA TYR A 24 7.16 7.74 -10.13
C TYR A 24 6.70 7.13 -11.45
N GLN A 25 5.45 7.40 -11.81
CA GLN A 25 4.95 7.10 -13.16
C GLN A 25 5.63 8.01 -14.20
N GLU A 26 5.45 7.70 -15.49
CA GLU A 26 6.04 8.46 -16.60
C GLU A 26 5.59 9.93 -16.63
N ASP A 27 4.39 10.21 -16.12
CA ASP A 27 3.81 11.54 -15.97
C ASP A 27 4.30 12.28 -14.71
N GLY A 28 5.17 11.65 -13.91
CA GLY A 28 5.70 12.20 -12.67
C GLY A 28 4.81 12.02 -11.45
N ILE A 29 3.67 11.31 -11.56
CA ILE A 29 2.79 11.05 -10.42
C ILE A 29 3.44 10.01 -9.49
N PRO A 30 3.64 10.31 -8.20
CA PRO A 30 4.13 9.34 -7.23
C PRO A 30 3.04 8.32 -6.89
N VAL A 31 3.39 7.03 -6.93
CA VAL A 31 2.52 5.91 -6.54
C VAL A 31 3.12 5.23 -5.31
N PRO A 32 2.43 5.22 -4.16
CA PRO A 32 2.94 4.63 -2.94
C PRO A 32 3.06 3.10 -3.05
N CYS A 33 4.13 2.56 -2.48
CA CYS A 33 4.46 1.15 -2.50
C CYS A 33 4.37 0.57 -1.09
N TYR A 34 3.47 -0.37 -0.86
CA TYR A 34 3.27 -1.02 0.43
C TYR A 34 3.75 -2.47 0.41
N SER A 35 4.33 -2.95 1.52
CA SER A 35 4.57 -4.38 1.69
C SER A 35 3.26 -5.09 2.02
N SER A 36 2.80 -5.98 1.12
CA SER A 36 1.58 -6.76 1.38
C SER A 36 1.73 -7.64 2.62
N ALA A 37 2.93 -8.18 2.85
CA ALA A 37 3.19 -9.08 3.97
C ALA A 37 3.12 -8.34 5.31
N LEU A 38 3.65 -7.11 5.39
CA LEU A 38 3.53 -6.29 6.60
C LEU A 38 2.08 -5.89 6.86
N VAL A 39 1.34 -5.49 5.82
CA VAL A 39 -0.08 -5.12 5.96
C VAL A 39 -0.92 -6.31 6.46
N ILE A 40 -0.80 -7.48 5.83
CA ILE A 40 -1.49 -8.70 6.27
C ILE A 40 -1.07 -9.10 7.69
N SER A 41 0.22 -9.02 8.01
CA SER A 41 0.72 -9.31 9.37
C SER A 41 0.08 -8.39 10.42
N LYS A 42 -0.03 -7.09 10.12
CA LYS A 42 -0.66 -6.09 10.99
C LYS A 42 -2.16 -6.32 11.16
N LEU A 43 -2.88 -6.68 10.10
CA LEU A 43 -4.30 -7.06 10.18
C LEU A 43 -4.50 -8.33 11.01
N LYS A 44 -3.66 -9.35 10.83
CA LYS A 44 -3.68 -10.56 11.67
C LYS A 44 -3.36 -10.26 13.14
N ALA A 45 -2.45 -9.32 13.41
CA ALA A 45 -2.17 -8.86 14.78
C ALA A 45 -3.35 -8.13 15.44
N ARG A 46 -4.31 -7.61 14.65
CA ARG A 46 -5.58 -7.06 15.14
C ARG A 46 -6.64 -8.15 15.44
N GLY A 47 -6.28 -9.42 15.32
CA GLY A 47 -7.16 -10.57 15.61
C GLY A 47 -7.93 -11.11 14.41
N MET A 48 -7.63 -10.64 13.19
CA MET A 48 -8.23 -11.17 11.97
C MET A 48 -7.60 -12.50 11.56
N SER A 49 -8.42 -13.40 11.01
CA SER A 49 -7.94 -14.54 10.22
C SER A 49 -7.29 -14.08 8.91
N GLU A 50 -6.68 -15.01 8.19
CA GLU A 50 -6.04 -14.70 6.91
C GLU A 50 -7.05 -14.23 5.85
N ASP A 51 -8.17 -14.93 5.71
CA ASP A 51 -9.23 -14.58 4.77
C ASP A 51 -9.87 -13.22 5.12
N GLU A 52 -10.07 -12.95 6.42
CA GLU A 52 -10.56 -11.65 6.90
C GLU A 52 -9.55 -10.53 6.61
N ALA A 53 -8.26 -10.77 6.84
CA ALA A 53 -7.21 -9.79 6.55
C ALA A 53 -7.12 -9.48 5.05
N VAL A 54 -7.25 -10.47 4.18
CA VAL A 54 -7.27 -10.27 2.72
C VAL A 54 -8.53 -9.51 2.30
N SER A 55 -9.70 -9.85 2.86
CA SER A 55 -10.95 -9.14 2.58
C SER A 55 -10.88 -7.68 3.03
N GLU A 56 -10.38 -7.42 4.23
CA GLU A 56 -10.20 -6.07 4.77
C GLU A 56 -9.19 -5.26 3.94
N LEU A 57 -8.09 -5.88 3.53
CA LEU A 57 -7.10 -5.25 2.65
C LEU A 57 -7.71 -4.74 1.35
N ASN A 58 -8.54 -5.57 0.70
CA ASN A 58 -9.23 -5.20 -0.53
C ASN A 58 -10.22 -4.05 -0.29
N ALA A 59 -10.90 -4.03 0.86
CA ALA A 59 -11.84 -2.96 1.22
C ALA A 59 -11.12 -1.63 1.50
N LEU A 60 -10.02 -1.66 2.26
CA LEU A 60 -9.20 -0.49 2.60
C LEU A 60 -8.59 0.19 1.37
N THR A 61 -8.36 -0.58 0.31
CA THR A 61 -7.66 -0.11 -0.89
C THR A 61 -8.57 0.07 -2.10
N ALA A 62 -9.88 -0.11 -1.91
CA ALA A 62 -10.86 0.14 -2.96
C ALA A 62 -10.80 1.61 -3.41
N GLY A 63 -10.39 1.82 -4.66
CA GLY A 63 -10.28 3.16 -5.27
C GLY A 63 -8.99 3.90 -4.96
N VAL A 64 -8.05 3.32 -4.21
CA VAL A 64 -6.76 3.94 -3.91
C VAL A 64 -5.71 3.49 -4.93
N THR A 65 -4.97 4.44 -5.51
CA THR A 65 -3.88 4.14 -6.45
C THR A 65 -2.60 3.82 -5.68
N MET A 66 -2.14 2.57 -5.74
CA MET A 66 -0.92 2.10 -5.06
C MET A 66 -0.35 0.83 -5.69
N LEU A 67 0.86 0.45 -5.26
CA LEU A 67 1.49 -0.81 -5.61
C LEU A 67 1.75 -1.69 -4.39
N TRP A 68 1.44 -2.98 -4.56
CA TRP A 68 1.76 -4.01 -3.59
C TRP A 68 3.08 -4.66 -3.92
N VAL A 69 4.02 -4.59 -2.98
CA VAL A 69 5.26 -5.35 -3.00
C VAL A 69 5.03 -6.64 -2.23
N HIS A 70 4.83 -7.71 -2.99
CA HIS A 70 4.74 -9.06 -2.46
C HIS A 70 6.15 -9.64 -2.31
N PRO A 71 6.53 -10.19 -1.15
CA PRO A 71 7.81 -10.88 -1.03
C PRO A 71 7.83 -12.09 -1.97
N LEU A 72 8.94 -12.27 -2.67
CA LEU A 72 9.16 -13.47 -3.48
C LEU A 72 9.60 -14.61 -2.56
N GLU A 73 8.89 -15.74 -2.61
CA GLU A 73 9.41 -16.99 -2.08
C GLU A 73 10.46 -17.52 -3.05
N MET A 74 11.74 -17.38 -2.70
CA MET A 74 12.81 -18.04 -3.45
C MET A 74 12.92 -19.48 -2.95
N ALA A 75 12.60 -20.42 -3.84
CA ALA A 75 12.71 -21.86 -3.60
C ALA A 75 14.17 -22.36 -3.66
#